data_AF-A0A2W6DBP3-F1
#
_entry.id   AF-A0A2W6DBP3-F1
#
_cell.length_a   1.000
_cell.length_b   1.000
_cell.length_c   1.000
_cell.angle_alpha   90.00
_cell.angle_beta   90.00
_cell.angle_gamma   90.00
#
_symmetry.space_group_name_H-M   'P 1'
#
loop_
_entity.id
_entity.type
_entity.pdbx_description
1 polymer ?
#
loop_
_entity_poly.entity_id
_entity_poly.type
_entity_poly.pdbx_seq_one_letter_code
_entity_poly.pdbx_strand_id
1 'polypeptide(L)'
;MIALEADRGDLGAQVSGCGPSHVRLANQAVTEIRQRVTRTQTGGRGLKTDPVWANCRRLLRGRESLSGKVFTAMWNGLVDNDPTDQALDAPIAKEELRGLLATAKKGAVRGDIAHRLTRFYTWCADADIGELTRLAGTIDAWWPEIEAFLQTGITNAATGGTNHLIKDAARVAFGFRNLENQRRRVRFACTRRQRLAAAA
;
A
#
# COMPACT_ATOMS: atom_id res chain seq x y z
N MET A 1 -14.34 -7.22 43.16
CA MET A 1 -14.62 -5.82 43.52
C MET A 1 -13.30 -5.13 43.75
N ILE A 2 -12.68 -4.60 42.68
CA ILE A 2 -11.65 -3.56 42.76
C ILE A 2 -12.00 -2.58 41.64
N ALA A 3 -12.14 -1.33 42.04
CA ALA A 3 -12.84 -0.26 41.36
C ALA A 3 -12.09 0.24 40.12
N LEU A 4 -12.88 0.58 39.10
CA LEU A 4 -12.54 1.49 38.02
C LEU A 4 -12.49 2.91 38.62
N GLU A 5 -11.31 3.49 38.68
CA GLU A 5 -11.14 4.93 38.90
C GLU A 5 -10.69 5.54 37.57
N ALA A 6 -11.66 6.19 36.93
CA ALA A 6 -11.49 6.96 35.73
C ALA A 6 -11.03 8.36 36.13
N ASP A 7 -9.80 8.74 35.75
CA ASP A 7 -9.54 10.09 35.29
C ASP A 7 -8.27 10.14 34.44
N ARG A 8 -8.25 11.15 33.56
CA ARG A 8 -7.14 11.70 32.76
C ARG A 8 -6.99 11.17 31.33
N GLY A 9 -7.51 11.99 30.43
CA GLY A 9 -6.62 12.66 29.48
C GLY A 9 -6.40 11.90 28.18
N ASP A 10 -7.02 12.41 27.13
CA ASP A 10 -6.42 12.42 25.79
C ASP A 10 -6.11 11.05 25.14
N LEU A 11 -7.12 10.19 25.02
CA LEU A 11 -7.12 9.16 23.97
C LEU A 11 -7.65 9.71 22.64
N GLY A 12 -7.25 10.94 22.34
CA GLY A 12 -7.43 11.60 21.06
C GLY A 12 -6.33 11.27 20.06
N ALA A 13 -5.81 10.03 19.99
CA ALA A 13 -4.94 9.64 18.87
C ALA A 13 -4.81 8.11 18.72
N GLN A 14 -4.87 7.65 17.46
CA GLN A 14 -4.36 6.36 16.97
C GLN A 14 -5.22 5.09 17.12
N VAL A 15 -6.53 5.19 16.84
CA VAL A 15 -7.23 4.10 16.13
C VAL A 15 -7.76 4.64 14.81
N SER A 16 -6.86 5.26 14.03
CA SER A 16 -7.20 5.74 12.70
C SER A 16 -7.03 4.59 11.71
N GLY A 17 -8.10 4.30 10.99
CA GLY A 17 -8.37 3.01 10.35
C GLY A 17 -7.32 2.57 9.33
N CYS A 18 -7.18 1.25 9.20
CA CYS A 18 -6.72 0.58 7.98
C CYS A 18 -5.67 1.37 7.19
N GLY A 19 -4.47 1.56 7.75
CA GLY A 19 -3.35 2.13 7.02
C GLY A 19 -3.23 1.44 5.66
N PRO A 20 -3.07 2.18 4.56
CA PRO A 20 -2.75 1.59 3.26
C PRO A 20 -1.62 0.56 3.42
N SER A 21 -1.63 -0.54 2.66
CA SER A 21 -0.34 -1.20 2.45
C SER A 21 0.60 -0.17 1.83
N HIS A 22 1.84 -0.07 2.30
CA HIS A 22 2.82 0.87 1.73
C HIS A 22 3.02 0.63 0.22
N VAL A 23 2.85 -0.61 -0.23
CA VAL A 23 2.80 -0.98 -1.66
C VAL A 23 1.61 -0.34 -2.39
N ARG A 24 0.44 -0.24 -1.74
CA ARG A 24 -0.73 0.46 -2.30
C ARG A 24 -0.43 1.95 -2.47
N LEU A 25 0.23 2.59 -1.52
CA LEU A 25 0.64 4.01 -1.63
C LEU A 25 1.62 4.21 -2.78
N ALA A 26 2.60 3.34 -2.93
CA ALA A 26 3.53 3.41 -4.05
C ALA A 26 2.84 3.18 -5.40
N ASN A 27 1.90 2.23 -5.49
CA ASN A 27 1.06 2.04 -6.68
C ASN A 27 0.19 3.27 -7.00
N GLN A 28 -0.28 3.97 -5.96
CA GLN A 28 -1.02 5.22 -6.12
C GLN A 28 -0.09 6.31 -6.66
N ALA A 29 1.12 6.48 -6.12
CA ALA A 29 2.10 7.43 -6.65
C ALA A 29 2.43 7.16 -8.13
N VAL A 30 2.66 5.90 -8.51
CA VAL A 30 2.84 5.49 -9.92
C VAL A 30 1.65 5.89 -10.78
N THR A 31 0.44 5.72 -10.26
CA THR A 31 -0.77 6.08 -10.99
C THR A 31 -0.93 7.59 -11.16
N GLU A 32 -0.62 8.37 -10.13
CA GLU A 32 -0.68 9.84 -10.15
C GLU A 32 0.36 10.43 -11.10
N ILE A 33 1.62 10.01 -11.00
CA ILE A 33 2.72 10.46 -11.87
C ILE A 33 2.36 10.18 -13.33
N ARG A 34 1.94 8.94 -13.62
CA ARG A 34 1.51 8.55 -14.97
C ARG A 34 0.37 9.43 -15.47
N GLN A 35 -0.65 9.68 -14.64
CA GLN A 35 -1.76 10.55 -15.04
C GLN A 35 -1.31 11.99 -15.29
N ARG A 36 -0.39 12.53 -14.49
CA ARG A 36 0.19 13.86 -14.67
C ARG A 36 1.01 13.93 -15.96
N VAL A 37 1.97 13.03 -16.15
CA VAL A 37 2.81 12.95 -17.35
C VAL A 37 1.95 12.86 -18.60
N THR A 38 0.96 11.97 -18.63
CA THR A 38 0.08 11.85 -19.79
C THR A 38 -0.73 13.13 -20.05
N ARG A 39 -1.24 13.80 -19.02
CA ARG A 39 -1.97 15.08 -19.18
C ARG A 39 -1.06 16.18 -19.72
N THR A 40 0.18 16.27 -19.22
CA THR A 40 1.16 17.26 -19.67
C THR A 40 1.54 17.04 -21.12
N GLN A 41 1.74 15.79 -21.56
CA GLN A 41 2.15 15.48 -22.92
C GLN A 41 1.00 15.60 -23.94
N THR A 42 -0.20 15.13 -23.59
CA THR A 42 -1.33 15.02 -24.54
C THR A 42 -2.35 16.15 -24.43
N GLY A 43 -2.27 16.97 -23.38
CA GLY A 43 -3.30 17.97 -23.06
C GLY A 43 -4.65 17.37 -22.60
N GLY A 44 -4.75 16.04 -22.49
CA GLY A 44 -6.00 15.34 -22.26
C GLY A 44 -5.90 14.14 -21.33
N ARG A 45 -6.98 13.35 -21.27
CA ARG A 45 -6.97 12.06 -20.58
C ARG A 45 -6.39 11.03 -21.55
N GLY A 46 -5.32 10.34 -21.12
CA GLY A 46 -4.64 9.34 -21.93
C GLY A 46 -5.57 8.32 -22.61
N LEU A 47 -5.30 8.06 -23.88
CA LEU A 47 -6.00 7.12 -24.75
C LEU A 47 -5.40 5.72 -24.64
N LYS A 48 -6.16 4.72 -25.07
CA LYS A 48 -5.71 3.32 -25.10
C LYS A 48 -4.50 3.11 -26.03
N THR A 49 -4.33 3.97 -27.02
CA THR A 49 -3.22 4.00 -27.97
C THR A 49 -1.95 4.59 -27.38
N ASP A 50 -2.05 5.37 -26.30
CA ASP A 50 -0.88 6.03 -25.70
C ASP A 50 0.00 4.98 -25.02
N PRO A 51 1.30 4.86 -25.36
CA PRO A 51 2.16 3.81 -24.82
C PRO A 51 2.27 3.83 -23.28
N VAL A 52 2.27 5.03 -22.70
CA VAL A 52 2.23 5.23 -21.24
C VAL A 52 0.93 4.68 -20.62
N TRP A 53 -0.19 4.81 -21.32
CA TRP A 53 -1.47 4.22 -20.89
C TRP A 53 -1.52 2.72 -21.13
N ALA A 54 -1.07 2.23 -22.30
CA ALA A 54 -1.09 0.81 -22.65
C ALA A 54 -0.34 -0.06 -21.62
N ASN A 55 0.70 0.51 -20.99
CA ASN A 55 1.50 -0.15 -19.97
C ASN A 55 0.98 -0.03 -18.52
N CYS A 56 -0.15 0.67 -18.26
CA CYS A 56 -0.69 0.92 -16.91
C CYS A 56 -0.68 -0.30 -15.99
N ARG A 57 -1.27 -1.41 -16.45
CA ARG A 57 -1.39 -2.62 -15.64
C ARG A 57 -0.04 -3.27 -15.39
N ARG A 58 0.92 -3.13 -16.31
CA ARG A 58 2.26 -3.70 -16.18
C ARG A 58 3.08 -2.93 -15.14
N LEU A 59 2.94 -1.60 -15.10
CA LEU A 59 3.62 -0.74 -14.13
C LEU A 59 3.21 -1.01 -12.68
N LEU A 60 1.99 -1.51 -12.45
CA LEU A 60 1.52 -1.86 -11.11
C LEU A 60 1.92 -3.26 -10.66
N ARG A 61 2.41 -4.09 -11.58
CA ARG A 61 2.87 -5.46 -11.28
C ARG A 61 4.30 -5.46 -10.76
N GLY A 62 4.68 -6.54 -10.08
CA GLY A 62 6.07 -6.75 -9.68
C GLY A 62 6.93 -7.22 -10.81
N ARG A 63 8.22 -6.86 -10.78
CA ARG A 63 9.17 -7.24 -11.81
C ARG A 63 9.20 -8.75 -12.04
N GLU A 64 9.08 -9.53 -10.96
CA GLU A 64 9.07 -11.00 -10.95
C GLU A 64 7.87 -11.61 -11.69
N SER A 65 6.78 -10.86 -11.83
CA SER A 65 5.54 -11.32 -12.45
C SER A 65 5.45 -11.01 -13.96
N LEU A 66 6.46 -10.33 -14.50
CA LEU A 66 6.58 -9.96 -15.91
C LEU A 66 7.67 -10.80 -16.58
N SER A 67 7.36 -11.40 -17.72
CA SER A 67 8.39 -12.06 -18.54
C SER A 67 9.41 -11.02 -19.03
N GLY A 68 10.65 -11.45 -19.28
CA GLY A 68 11.71 -10.57 -19.78
C GLY A 68 11.29 -9.79 -21.02
N LYS A 69 10.69 -10.48 -22.01
CA LYS A 69 10.18 -9.86 -23.24
C LYS A 69 9.14 -8.77 -22.98
N VAL A 70 8.17 -9.03 -22.09
CA VAL A 70 7.11 -8.05 -21.76
C VAL A 70 7.69 -6.86 -21.01
N PHE A 71 8.64 -7.08 -20.11
CA PHE A 71 9.32 -6.01 -19.39
C PHE A 71 10.13 -5.14 -20.35
N THR A 72 10.94 -5.71 -21.23
CA THR A 72 11.72 -4.95 -22.22
C THR A 72 10.82 -4.14 -23.15
N ALA A 73 9.74 -4.73 -23.66
CA ALA A 73 8.79 -3.99 -24.49
C ALA A 73 8.11 -2.84 -23.74
N MET A 74 7.76 -3.04 -22.47
CA MET A 74 7.22 -1.99 -21.61
C MET A 74 8.26 -0.89 -21.36
N TRP A 75 9.50 -1.25 -21.03
CA TRP A 75 10.60 -0.33 -20.75
C TRP A 75 10.89 0.55 -21.96
N ASN A 76 11.15 -0.07 -23.12
CA ASN A 76 11.44 0.67 -24.35
C ASN A 76 10.26 1.56 -24.75
N GLY A 77 9.02 1.05 -24.63
CA GLY A 77 7.84 1.84 -24.92
C GLY A 77 7.65 3.06 -24.01
N LEU A 78 8.22 3.06 -22.80
CA LEU A 78 8.23 4.26 -21.94
C LEU A 78 9.37 5.20 -22.33
N VAL A 79 10.58 4.69 -22.51
CA VAL A 79 11.75 5.50 -22.94
C VAL A 79 11.46 6.23 -24.25
N ASP A 80 10.82 5.56 -25.21
CA ASP A 80 10.52 6.13 -26.52
C ASP A 80 9.41 7.20 -26.48
N ASN A 81 8.60 7.27 -25.41
CA ASN A 81 7.38 8.08 -25.36
C ASN A 81 7.26 9.01 -24.14
N ASP A 82 8.19 8.94 -23.19
CA ASP A 82 8.27 9.84 -22.04
C ASP A 82 9.63 10.53 -21.96
N PRO A 83 9.80 11.72 -22.57
CA PRO A 83 11.07 12.43 -22.53
C PRO A 83 11.43 12.96 -21.13
N THR A 84 10.52 12.86 -20.15
CA THR A 84 10.79 13.26 -18.77
C THR A 84 11.29 12.12 -17.89
N ASP A 85 11.26 10.87 -18.38
CA ASP A 85 11.54 9.63 -17.66
C ASP A 85 10.72 9.37 -16.38
N GLN A 86 9.84 10.29 -15.98
CA GLN A 86 9.09 10.21 -14.73
C GLN A 86 8.14 9.01 -14.67
N ALA A 87 7.57 8.58 -15.80
CA ALA A 87 6.74 7.38 -15.88
C ALA A 87 7.54 6.08 -15.66
N LEU A 88 8.87 6.13 -15.85
CA LEU A 88 9.80 5.04 -15.61
C LEU A 88 10.41 5.09 -14.20
N ASP A 89 10.70 6.28 -13.67
CA ASP A 89 11.22 6.44 -12.30
C ASP A 89 10.24 5.97 -11.23
N ALA A 90 8.95 6.22 -11.44
CA ALA A 90 7.91 5.85 -10.49
C ALA A 90 7.84 4.34 -10.18
N PRO A 91 7.75 3.43 -11.17
CA PRO A 91 7.76 2.00 -10.89
C PRO A 91 9.10 1.52 -10.32
N ILE A 92 10.23 2.17 -10.60
CA ILE A 92 11.53 1.81 -9.99
C ILE A 92 11.52 2.12 -8.49
N ALA A 93 11.12 3.33 -8.09
CA ALA A 93 10.97 3.70 -6.68
C ALA A 93 10.04 2.73 -5.93
N LYS A 94 8.92 2.36 -6.56
CA LYS A 94 8.00 1.36 -6.03
C LYS A 94 8.68 -0.01 -5.87
N GLU A 95 9.46 -0.48 -6.83
CA GLU A 95 10.17 -1.76 -6.71
C GLU A 95 11.27 -1.72 -5.64
N GLU A 96 11.93 -0.58 -5.40
CA GLU A 96 12.85 -0.42 -4.26
C GLU A 96 12.14 -0.56 -2.92
N LEU A 97 11.00 0.10 -2.75
CA LEU A 97 10.17 -0.07 -1.55
C LEU A 97 9.69 -1.52 -1.39
N ARG A 98 9.33 -2.19 -2.47
CA ARG A 98 8.96 -3.62 -2.42
C ARG A 98 10.13 -4.50 -2.04
N GLY A 99 11.33 -4.21 -2.56
CA GLY A 99 12.57 -4.89 -2.20
C GLY A 99 12.89 -4.75 -0.72
N LEU A 100 12.72 -3.54 -0.17
CA LEU A 100 12.83 -3.27 1.27
C LEU A 100 11.83 -4.11 2.06
N LEU A 101 10.54 -4.06 1.74
CA LEU A 101 9.50 -4.81 2.47
C LEU A 101 9.65 -6.32 2.36
N ALA A 102 10.24 -6.82 1.27
CA ALA A 102 10.52 -8.24 1.09
C ALA A 102 11.62 -8.78 2.03
N THR A 103 12.43 -7.91 2.65
CA THR A 103 13.45 -8.32 3.63
C THR A 103 12.84 -8.96 4.88
N ALA A 104 11.61 -8.59 5.25
CA ALA A 104 10.87 -9.20 6.35
C ALA A 104 10.73 -10.73 6.20
N LYS A 105 10.60 -11.23 4.96
CA LYS A 105 10.50 -12.68 4.69
C LYS A 105 11.85 -13.40 4.74
N LYS A 106 12.95 -12.64 4.71
CA LYS A 106 14.32 -13.17 4.61
C LYS A 106 15.09 -13.12 5.94
N GLY A 107 14.41 -12.79 7.05
CA GLY A 107 15.02 -12.69 8.37
C GLY A 107 15.61 -11.32 8.71
N ALA A 108 15.35 -10.29 7.89
CA ALA A 108 15.53 -8.88 8.28
C ALA A 108 16.94 -8.50 8.81
N VAL A 109 17.99 -8.83 8.05
CA VAL A 109 19.36 -8.42 8.38
C VAL A 109 19.45 -6.89 8.38
N ARG A 110 19.92 -6.29 9.49
CA ARG A 110 19.99 -4.83 9.67
C ARG A 110 20.71 -4.10 8.52
N GLY A 111 21.81 -4.68 8.03
CA GLY A 111 22.57 -4.12 6.89
C GLY A 111 21.76 -4.09 5.60
N ASP A 112 20.99 -5.15 5.31
CA ASP A 112 20.13 -5.21 4.11
C ASP A 112 19.00 -4.19 4.19
N ILE A 113 18.40 -4.01 5.37
CA ILE A 113 17.35 -3.01 5.59
C ILE A 113 17.91 -1.61 5.35
N ALA A 114 19.03 -1.26 5.98
CA ALA A 114 19.66 0.04 5.82
C ALA A 114 20.02 0.31 4.36
N HIS A 115 20.66 -0.66 3.68
CA HIS A 115 21.01 -0.52 2.27
C HIS A 115 19.78 -0.30 1.37
N ARG A 116 18.72 -1.09 1.56
CA ARG A 116 17.48 -0.97 0.78
C ARG A 116 16.76 0.35 1.05
N LEU A 117 16.73 0.79 2.30
CA LEU A 117 16.13 2.05 2.70
C LEU A 117 16.86 3.24 2.07
N THR A 118 18.19 3.25 2.16
CA THR A 118 19.02 4.27 1.50
C THR A 118 18.76 4.29 0.00
N ARG A 119 18.76 3.12 -0.67
CA ARG A 119 18.47 3.07 -2.11
C ARG A 119 17.09 3.64 -2.46
N PHE A 120 16.07 3.36 -1.66
CA PHE A 120 14.74 3.93 -1.86
C PHE A 120 14.74 5.45 -1.72
N TYR A 121 15.30 6.00 -0.63
CA TYR A 121 15.33 7.45 -0.43
C TYR A 121 16.21 8.19 -1.43
N THR A 122 17.39 7.65 -1.75
CA THR A 122 18.27 8.19 -2.78
C THR A 122 17.54 8.23 -4.12
N TRP A 123 16.86 7.15 -4.51
CA TRP A 123 16.08 7.15 -5.75
C TRP A 123 14.96 8.20 -5.76
N CYS A 124 14.22 8.34 -4.66
CA CYS A 124 13.17 9.37 -4.56
C CYS A 124 13.74 10.80 -4.61
N ALA A 125 14.92 11.03 -4.04
CA ALA A 125 15.59 12.32 -4.09
C ALA A 125 16.15 12.63 -5.50
N ASP A 126 16.81 11.66 -6.12
CA ASP A 126 17.43 11.81 -7.45
C ASP A 126 16.39 12.02 -8.55
N ALA A 127 15.23 11.35 -8.45
CA ALA A 127 14.16 11.51 -9.42
C ALA A 127 13.52 12.92 -9.39
N ASP A 128 13.59 13.62 -8.24
CA ASP A 128 12.99 14.95 -8.03
C ASP A 128 11.52 15.06 -8.47
N ILE A 129 10.72 14.03 -8.15
CA ILE A 129 9.30 13.97 -8.48
C ILE A 129 8.47 14.21 -7.23
N GLY A 130 7.65 15.26 -7.23
CA GLY A 130 6.84 15.65 -6.06
C GLY A 130 5.97 14.53 -5.47
N GLU A 131 5.41 13.65 -6.30
CA GLU A 131 4.65 12.48 -5.81
C GLU A 131 5.54 11.43 -5.11
N LEU A 132 6.80 11.26 -5.55
CA LEU A 132 7.77 10.38 -4.90
C LEU A 132 8.31 11.00 -3.61
N THR A 133 8.54 12.31 -3.58
CA THR A 133 8.88 13.03 -2.35
C THR A 133 7.80 12.89 -1.28
N ARG A 134 6.52 13.01 -1.69
CA ARG A 134 5.38 12.76 -0.80
C ARG A 134 5.30 11.32 -0.32
N LEU A 135 5.58 10.35 -1.20
CA LEU A 135 5.67 8.93 -0.82
C LEU A 135 6.79 8.72 0.21
N ALA A 136 7.99 9.26 -0.04
CA ALA A 136 9.13 9.16 0.84
C ALA A 136 8.83 9.76 2.23
N GLY A 137 8.23 10.95 2.30
CA GLY A 137 7.80 11.55 3.56
C GLY A 137 6.73 10.73 4.28
N THR A 138 5.87 10.03 3.54
CA THR A 138 4.92 9.08 4.14
C THR A 138 5.64 7.87 4.71
N ILE A 139 6.63 7.30 4.01
CA ILE A 139 7.40 6.16 4.53
C ILE A 139 8.21 6.56 5.76
N ASP A 140 8.79 7.75 5.78
CA ASP A 140 9.52 8.29 6.93
C ASP A 140 8.62 8.44 8.17
N ALA A 141 7.44 9.05 8.00
CA ALA A 141 6.48 9.23 9.08
C ALA A 141 5.98 7.91 9.70
N TRP A 142 5.99 6.81 8.94
CA TRP A 142 5.58 5.47 9.37
C TRP A 142 6.77 4.52 9.61
N TRP A 143 8.00 5.06 9.65
CA TRP A 143 9.19 4.25 9.77
C TRP A 143 9.19 3.34 11.01
N PRO A 144 8.80 3.79 12.22
CA PRO A 144 8.80 2.91 13.40
C PRO A 144 7.96 1.64 13.21
N GLU A 145 6.77 1.76 12.60
CA GLU A 145 5.88 0.63 12.33
C GLU A 145 6.41 -0.26 11.21
N ILE A 146 7.01 0.33 10.18
CA ILE A 146 7.65 -0.42 9.08
C ILE A 146 8.82 -1.22 9.62
N GLU A 147 9.70 -0.61 10.41
CA GLU A 147 10.85 -1.27 11.02
C GLU A 147 10.40 -2.41 11.94
N ALA A 148 9.38 -2.18 12.78
CA ALA A 148 8.80 -3.23 13.61
C ALA A 148 8.26 -4.39 12.77
N PHE A 149 7.57 -4.10 11.66
CA PHE A 149 7.12 -5.14 10.71
C PHE A 149 8.31 -5.89 10.10
N LEU A 150 9.37 -5.20 9.69
CA LEU A 150 10.54 -5.85 9.10
C LEU A 150 11.19 -6.80 10.09
N GLN A 151 11.38 -6.39 11.35
CA GLN A 151 12.03 -7.19 12.39
C GLN A 151 11.17 -8.38 12.86
N THR A 152 9.84 -8.19 12.97
CA THR A 152 8.96 -9.19 13.60
C THR A 152 8.15 -10.01 12.61
N GLY A 153 7.98 -9.53 11.37
CA GLY A 153 7.06 -10.10 10.38
C GLY A 153 5.57 -9.95 10.73
N ILE A 154 5.23 -9.28 11.84
CA ILE A 154 3.85 -9.14 12.31
C ILE A 154 3.11 -8.15 11.42
N THR A 155 1.96 -8.56 10.91
CA THR A 155 1.11 -7.72 10.04
C THR A 155 -0.25 -7.47 10.68
N ASN A 156 -0.88 -6.37 10.27
CA ASN A 156 -2.28 -6.07 10.61
C ASN A 156 -3.30 -6.97 9.90
N ALA A 157 -2.88 -8.04 9.21
CA ALA A 157 -3.77 -8.91 8.42
C ALA A 157 -4.87 -9.57 9.27
N ALA A 158 -4.54 -10.01 10.49
CA ALA A 158 -5.51 -10.63 11.39
C ALA A 158 -6.61 -9.62 11.80
N THR A 159 -6.20 -8.44 12.25
CA THR A 159 -7.11 -7.34 12.61
C THR A 159 -7.92 -6.86 11.41
N GLY A 160 -7.28 -6.77 10.23
CA GLY A 160 -7.92 -6.43 8.97
C GLY A 160 -9.03 -7.42 8.58
N GLY A 161 -8.77 -8.72 8.72
CA GLY A 161 -9.76 -9.77 8.48
C GLY A 161 -10.99 -9.64 9.39
N THR A 162 -10.76 -9.41 10.68
CA THR A 162 -11.86 -9.15 11.63
C THR A 162 -12.65 -7.89 11.26
N ASN A 163 -11.96 -6.80 10.92
CA ASN A 163 -12.61 -5.56 10.49
C ASN A 163 -13.45 -5.76 9.22
N HIS A 164 -13.01 -6.62 8.30
CA HIS A 164 -13.78 -6.97 7.12
C HIS A 164 -15.08 -7.70 7.49
N LEU A 165 -15.00 -8.74 8.33
CA LEU A 165 -16.18 -9.47 8.82
C LEU A 165 -17.19 -8.54 9.52
N ILE A 166 -16.71 -7.60 10.33
CA ILE A 166 -17.55 -6.59 10.99
C ILE A 166 -18.28 -5.72 9.96
N LYS A 167 -17.54 -5.23 8.95
CA LYS A 167 -18.10 -4.40 7.88
C LYS A 167 -19.11 -5.17 7.04
N ASP A 168 -18.87 -6.45 6.78
CA ASP A 168 -19.78 -7.30 6.02
C ASP A 168 -21.06 -7.59 6.80
N ALA A 169 -20.95 -7.89 8.10
CA ALA A 169 -22.12 -8.03 8.97
C ALA A 169 -22.97 -6.75 8.99
N ALA A 170 -22.34 -5.58 9.02
CA ALA A 170 -23.03 -4.29 8.92
C ALA A 170 -23.67 -4.08 7.54
N ARG A 171 -23.00 -4.48 6.46
CA ARG A 171 -23.51 -4.35 5.08
C ARG A 171 -24.71 -5.24 4.83
N VAL A 172 -24.67 -6.50 5.25
CA VAL A 172 -25.81 -7.45 5.16
C VAL A 172 -27.01 -6.96 5.97
N ALA A 173 -26.76 -6.29 7.10
CA ALA A 173 -27.82 -5.73 7.93
C ALA A 173 -28.39 -4.39 7.44
N PHE A 174 -27.83 -3.79 6.37
CA PHE A 174 -28.13 -2.41 5.94
C PHE A 174 -27.94 -1.37 7.07
N GLY A 175 -26.90 -1.58 7.89
CA GLY A 175 -26.63 -0.77 9.06
C GLY A 175 -27.39 -1.23 10.31
N PHE A 176 -26.84 -0.95 11.48
CA PHE A 176 -27.46 -1.31 12.76
C PHE A 176 -28.11 -0.08 13.37
N ARG A 177 -29.39 -0.21 13.74
CA ARG A 177 -30.13 0.84 14.45
C ARG A 177 -29.88 0.84 15.97
N ASN A 178 -29.25 -0.22 16.50
CA ASN A 178 -29.00 -0.43 17.93
C ASN A 178 -27.61 -1.05 18.14
N LEU A 179 -26.82 -0.46 19.04
CA LEU A 179 -25.47 -0.90 19.41
C LEU A 179 -25.44 -2.31 20.01
N GLU A 180 -26.45 -2.71 20.76
CA GLU A 180 -26.55 -4.06 21.31
C GLU A 180 -26.73 -5.10 20.21
N ASN A 181 -27.62 -4.83 19.25
CA ASN A 181 -27.82 -5.71 18.08
C ASN A 181 -26.55 -5.79 17.22
N GLN A 182 -25.88 -4.65 17.01
CA GLN A 182 -24.56 -4.60 16.37
C GLN A 182 -23.57 -5.52 17.09
N ARG A 183 -23.40 -5.36 18.42
CA ARG A 183 -22.46 -6.17 19.22
C ARG A 183 -22.76 -7.66 19.12
N ARG A 184 -24.03 -8.06 19.23
CA ARG A 184 -24.47 -9.46 19.12
C ARG A 184 -24.14 -10.06 17.75
N ARG A 185 -24.47 -9.36 16.67
CA ARG A 185 -24.24 -9.84 15.30
C ARG A 185 -22.76 -9.83 14.90
N VAL A 186 -22.01 -8.82 15.31
CA VAL A 186 -20.55 -8.77 15.13
C VAL A 186 -19.89 -9.91 15.88
N ARG A 187 -20.25 -10.14 17.15
CA ARG A 187 -19.70 -11.25 17.94
C ARG A 187 -20.01 -12.59 17.28
N PHE A 188 -21.25 -12.78 16.80
CA PHE A 188 -21.65 -13.97 16.06
C PHE A 188 -20.80 -14.19 14.80
N ALA A 189 -20.69 -13.16 13.94
CA ALA A 189 -19.92 -13.23 12.70
C ALA A 189 -18.42 -13.48 12.92
N CYS A 190 -17.87 -12.99 14.03
CA CYS A 190 -16.46 -13.20 14.37
C CYS A 190 -16.17 -14.55 15.06
N THR A 191 -17.19 -15.35 15.38
CA THR A 191 -16.96 -16.67 16.00
C THR A 191 -16.23 -17.62 15.06
N ARG A 192 -15.33 -18.44 15.61
CA ARG A 192 -14.55 -19.44 14.85
C ARG A 192 -15.45 -20.37 14.02
N ARG A 193 -16.60 -20.78 14.57
CA ARG A 193 -17.58 -21.64 13.89
C ARG A 193 -18.15 -20.99 12.63
N GLN A 194 -18.54 -19.72 12.71
CA GLN A 194 -19.05 -18.98 11.54
C GLN A 194 -17.95 -18.70 10.52
N ARG A 195 -16.73 -18.40 10.97
CA ARG A 195 -15.57 -18.19 10.08
C ARG A 195 -15.19 -19.44 9.28
N LEU A 196 -15.30 -20.63 9.88
CA LEU A 196 -15.05 -21.90 9.20
C LEU A 196 -16.17 -22.26 8.22
N ALA A 197 -17.43 -22.01 8.58
CA ALA A 197 -18.58 -22.26 7.71
C ALA A 197 -18.59 -21.37 6.45
N ALA A 198 -18.07 -20.14 6.53
CA ALA A 198 -17.95 -19.23 5.39
C ALA A 198 -16.76 -19.55 4.46
N ALA A 199 -15.82 -20.41 4.90
CA ALA A 199 -14.62 -20.78 4.14
C ALA A 199 -14.72 -22.16 3.47
N ALA A 200 -15.80 -22.90 3.73
CA ALA A 200 -16.14 -24.18 3.11
C ALA A 200 -17.09 -23.96 1.94
#